data_AF-A0A9E3B2M0-F1
#
_entry.id   AF-A0A9E3B2M0-F1
#
_cell.length_a   1.000
_cell.length_b   1.000
_cell.length_c   1.000
_cell.angle_alpha   90.00
_cell.angle_beta   90.00
_cell.angle_gamma   90.00
#
_symmetry.space_group_name_H-M   'P 1'
#
loop_
_entity.id
_entity.type
_entity.pdbx_description
1 polymer ?
#
loop_
_entity_poly.entity_id
_entity_poly.type
_entity_poly.pdbx_seq_one_letter_code
_entity_poly.pdbx_strand_id
1 'polypeptide(L)'
;CDSDNLVEGIDYPTGYVWDRASNTFEVLVRTTNGTQGIETGVSTAGLSTDGRYVVFNSSETDLVPGGTTGIQTFRYDRATQVTTLVSSTAEGVEANSIDTGFGNYTESISPDGRYVAFWTNATNLVPGVQNTIYAAEAYVKDLQTGEIVEVSLAPDGTPANANAEQPMMSSDTHYILFDSQATNLVAGGNPGKYHQVYLATMP
;
A
#
# COMPACT_ATOMS: atom_id res chain seq x y z
N CYS A 1 -37.83 12.62 5.42
CA CYS A 1 -38.10 13.79 4.56
C CYS A 1 -36.94 14.76 4.78
N ASP A 2 -35.90 14.81 3.97
CA ASP A 2 -35.69 14.27 2.63
C ASP A 2 -34.32 13.62 2.52
N SER A 3 -34.33 12.41 1.98
CA SER A 3 -33.25 11.77 1.24
C SER A 3 -33.20 12.38 -0.17
N ASP A 4 -32.02 12.38 -0.78
CA ASP A 4 -31.77 12.71 -2.19
C ASP A 4 -31.85 14.19 -2.57
N ASN A 5 -30.73 14.87 -2.36
CA ASN A 5 -30.25 15.90 -3.29
C ASN A 5 -28.72 15.81 -3.35
N LEU A 6 -28.22 14.69 -3.87
CA LEU A 6 -26.88 14.64 -4.42
C LEU A 6 -26.92 15.47 -5.72
N VAL A 7 -26.32 16.66 -5.66
CA VAL A 7 -25.99 17.42 -6.86
C VAL A 7 -24.94 16.61 -7.60
N GLU A 8 -25.29 16.06 -8.76
CA GLU A 8 -24.30 15.54 -9.72
C GLU A 8 -23.26 16.64 -9.99
N GLY A 9 -21.97 16.32 -9.76
CA GLY A 9 -20.85 17.19 -10.14
C GLY A 9 -20.17 17.99 -9.03
N ILE A 10 -20.24 17.58 -7.75
CA ILE A 10 -19.31 18.07 -6.73
C ILE A 10 -18.16 17.06 -6.58
N ASP A 11 -17.05 17.36 -7.25
CA ASP A 11 -15.75 16.69 -7.04
C ASP A 11 -15.31 16.94 -5.58
N TYR A 12 -15.16 15.88 -4.78
CA TYR A 12 -14.54 15.96 -3.45
C TYR A 12 -13.14 15.38 -3.55
N PRO A 13 -12.07 16.21 -3.64
CA PRO A 13 -10.73 15.65 -3.67
C PRO A 13 -10.46 15.02 -2.29
N THR A 14 -10.14 13.75 -2.30
CA THR A 14 -9.98 12.91 -1.11
C THR A 14 -8.55 12.90 -0.56
N GLY A 15 -7.59 13.55 -1.23
CA GLY A 15 -6.21 13.69 -0.78
C GLY A 15 -5.49 14.90 -1.39
N TYR A 16 -4.76 15.64 -0.55
CA TYR A 16 -3.97 16.81 -0.97
C TYR A 16 -2.59 16.82 -0.32
N VAL A 17 -1.60 17.37 -1.03
CA VAL A 17 -0.37 17.89 -0.42
C VAL A 17 -0.52 19.38 -0.23
N TRP A 18 -0.35 19.84 1.01
CA TRP A 18 -0.33 21.26 1.34
C TRP A 18 1.11 21.74 1.53
N ASP A 19 1.58 22.59 0.63
CA ASP A 19 2.80 23.33 0.83
C ASP A 19 2.50 24.56 1.70
N ARG A 20 3.03 24.55 2.93
CA ARG A 20 2.83 25.63 3.90
C ARG A 20 3.62 26.90 3.59
N ALA A 21 4.75 26.78 2.88
CA ALA A 21 5.60 27.92 2.56
C ALA A 21 5.00 28.77 1.45
N SER A 22 4.46 28.13 0.41
CA SER A 22 3.75 28.79 -0.70
C SER A 22 2.24 28.95 -0.46
N ASN A 23 1.69 28.26 0.54
CA ASN A 23 0.25 28.13 0.79
C ASN A 23 -0.53 27.61 -0.44
N THR A 24 0.04 26.62 -1.13
CA THR A 24 -0.57 25.98 -2.30
C THR A 24 -1.00 24.55 -1.99
N PHE A 25 -2.11 24.12 -2.59
CA PHE A 25 -2.62 22.76 -2.49
C PHE A 25 -2.42 22.03 -3.82
N GLU A 26 -1.91 20.80 -3.74
CA GLU A 26 -1.80 19.88 -4.86
C GLU A 26 -2.74 18.70 -4.64
N VAL A 27 -3.60 18.40 -5.61
CA VAL A 27 -4.49 17.23 -5.58
C VAL A 27 -3.70 15.98 -5.93
N LEU A 28 -3.72 14.99 -5.02
CA LEU A 28 -3.00 13.72 -5.16
C LEU A 28 -3.74 12.68 -6.01
N VAL A 29 -5.08 12.72 -6.00
CA VAL A 29 -5.92 11.76 -6.72
C VAL A 29 -6.34 12.35 -8.06
N ARG A 30 -5.66 11.96 -9.13
CA ARG A 30 -6.02 12.31 -10.50
C ARG A 30 -6.27 11.04 -11.30
N THR A 31 -7.37 11.02 -12.03
CA THR A 31 -7.68 9.95 -12.99
C THR A 31 -6.73 10.02 -14.18
N THR A 32 -6.64 8.94 -14.95
CA THR A 32 -5.86 8.89 -16.21
C THR A 32 -6.28 9.93 -17.25
N ASN A 33 -7.50 10.47 -17.17
CA ASN A 33 -7.97 11.55 -18.05
C ASN A 33 -7.65 12.96 -17.51
N GLY A 34 -6.92 13.06 -16.39
CA GLY A 34 -6.57 14.32 -15.74
C GLY A 34 -7.73 14.97 -14.98
N THR A 35 -8.88 14.29 -14.86
CA THR A 35 -9.98 14.72 -13.99
C THR A 35 -9.67 14.31 -12.56
N GLN A 36 -10.32 14.96 -11.59
CA GLN A 36 -10.24 14.51 -10.20
C GLN A 36 -10.98 13.17 -10.06
N GLY A 37 -10.49 12.29 -9.19
CA GLY A 37 -11.16 11.02 -8.86
C GLY A 37 -12.57 11.26 -8.33
N ILE A 38 -13.49 10.37 -8.68
CA ILE A 38 -14.92 10.48 -8.40
C ILE A 38 -15.36 9.31 -7.50
N GLU A 39 -14.75 9.12 -6.33
CA GLU A 39 -15.38 8.80 -5.03
C GLU A 39 -14.40 8.22 -3.99
N THR A 40 -14.79 8.41 -2.72
CA THR A 40 -14.33 7.82 -1.44
C THR A 40 -12.99 7.06 -1.39
N GLY A 41 -12.09 7.55 -0.53
CA GLY A 41 -11.36 6.64 0.35
C GLY A 41 -9.85 6.55 0.20
N VAL A 42 -9.15 7.68 0.17
CA VAL A 42 -7.71 7.67 0.51
C VAL A 42 -7.59 7.47 2.02
N SER A 43 -7.12 6.31 2.46
CA SER A 43 -7.01 5.96 3.88
C SER A 43 -5.64 6.21 4.48
N THR A 44 -4.59 6.28 3.66
CA THR A 44 -3.20 6.20 4.12
C THR A 44 -2.27 6.98 3.17
N ALA A 45 -1.20 7.59 3.71
CA ALA A 45 -0.25 8.36 2.90
C ALA A 45 1.19 8.17 3.40
N GLY A 46 1.99 7.41 2.66
CA GLY A 46 3.46 7.40 2.79
C GLY A 46 4.07 8.51 1.92
N LEU A 47 5.14 9.16 2.38
CA LEU A 47 5.82 10.23 1.64
C LEU A 47 7.33 9.95 1.55
N SER A 48 7.91 10.07 0.35
CA SER A 48 9.37 10.00 0.19
C SER A 48 10.07 11.14 0.93
N THR A 49 11.35 10.97 1.26
CA THR A 49 12.11 11.96 2.06
C THR A 49 12.16 13.36 1.42
N ASP A 50 12.19 13.43 0.08
CA ASP A 50 12.16 14.67 -0.68
C ASP A 50 10.74 15.19 -0.95
N GLY A 51 9.72 14.45 -0.51
CA GLY A 51 8.31 14.74 -0.72
C GLY A 51 7.83 14.53 -2.15
N ARG A 52 8.64 13.97 -3.06
CA ARG A 52 8.27 13.80 -4.48
C ARG A 52 7.23 12.70 -4.70
N TYR A 53 7.33 11.60 -3.96
CA TYR A 53 6.50 10.42 -4.15
C TYR A 53 5.54 10.24 -2.98
N VAL A 54 4.27 9.99 -3.30
CA VAL A 54 3.23 9.69 -2.32
C VAL A 54 2.70 8.29 -2.56
N VAL A 55 2.64 7.45 -1.53
CA VAL A 55 1.96 6.15 -1.57
C VAL A 55 0.63 6.27 -0.88
N PHE A 56 -0.42 5.74 -1.47
CA PHE A 56 -1.77 5.82 -0.93
C PHE A 56 -2.63 4.65 -1.40
N ASN A 57 -3.66 4.32 -0.63
CA ASN A 57 -4.70 3.40 -1.07
C ASN A 57 -5.88 4.14 -1.69
N SER A 58 -6.52 3.52 -2.68
CA SER A 58 -7.72 4.06 -3.31
C SER A 58 -8.59 2.97 -3.91
N SER A 59 -9.92 3.16 -3.89
CA SER A 59 -10.88 2.32 -4.63
C SER A 59 -11.22 2.86 -6.02
N GLU A 60 -10.59 3.95 -6.43
CA GLU A 60 -10.78 4.57 -7.76
C GLU A 60 -10.34 3.61 -8.86
N THR A 61 -11.19 3.45 -9.88
CA THR A 61 -11.02 2.40 -10.89
C THR A 61 -10.19 2.82 -12.10
N ASP A 62 -9.82 4.09 -12.22
CA ASP A 62 -9.24 4.68 -13.44
C ASP A 62 -7.96 5.50 -13.17
N LEU A 63 -7.28 5.24 -12.06
CA LEU A 63 -6.02 5.89 -11.69
C LEU A 63 -4.81 5.43 -12.53
N VAL A 64 -4.91 4.27 -13.17
CA VAL A 64 -3.88 3.71 -14.04
C VAL A 64 -4.48 3.19 -15.35
N PRO A 65 -3.72 3.15 -16.46
CA PRO A 65 -4.21 2.57 -17.71
C PRO A 65 -4.66 1.12 -17.54
N GLY A 66 -5.80 0.75 -18.14
CA GLY A 66 -6.41 -0.56 -17.97
C GLY A 66 -7.36 -0.65 -16.76
N GLY A 67 -7.31 0.33 -15.87
CA GLY A 67 -8.13 0.40 -14.68
C GLY A 67 -7.81 -0.67 -13.63
N THR A 68 -8.46 -0.57 -12.48
CA THR A 68 -8.30 -1.48 -11.35
C THR A 68 -9.63 -1.80 -10.69
N THR A 69 -9.68 -2.89 -9.93
CA THR A 69 -10.83 -3.27 -9.13
C THR A 69 -10.49 -3.31 -7.63
N GLY A 70 -11.47 -2.98 -6.78
CA GLY A 70 -11.28 -2.96 -5.34
C GLY A 70 -10.36 -1.83 -4.85
N ILE A 71 -9.95 -1.92 -3.58
CA ILE A 71 -8.97 -1.00 -2.99
C ILE A 71 -7.57 -1.49 -3.38
N GLN A 72 -6.78 -0.59 -3.96
CA GLN A 72 -5.42 -0.87 -4.40
C GLN A 72 -4.44 0.17 -3.83
N THR A 73 -3.17 -0.22 -3.71
CA THR A 73 -2.08 0.67 -3.32
C THR A 73 -1.44 1.27 -4.57
N PHE A 74 -1.25 2.58 -4.54
CA PHE A 74 -0.69 3.36 -5.64
C PHE A 74 0.49 4.22 -5.17
N ARG A 75 1.39 4.56 -6.11
CA ARG A 75 2.41 5.60 -5.94
C ARG A 75 2.16 6.73 -6.94
N TYR A 76 2.00 7.95 -6.43
CA TYR A 76 1.95 9.18 -7.22
C TYR A 76 3.32 9.85 -7.25
N ASP A 77 3.85 10.10 -8.45
CA ASP A 77 5.01 10.96 -8.66
C ASP A 77 4.54 12.40 -8.90
N ARG A 78 4.74 13.28 -7.93
CA ARG A 78 4.29 14.68 -8.01
C ARG A 78 5.00 15.48 -9.10
N ALA A 79 6.23 15.11 -9.45
CA ALA A 79 7.00 15.82 -10.47
C ALA A 79 6.46 15.55 -11.88
N THR A 80 6.05 14.30 -12.15
CA THR A 80 5.54 13.88 -13.47
C THR A 80 4.02 13.78 -13.51
N GLN A 81 3.36 13.84 -12.36
CA GLN A 81 1.92 13.65 -12.17
C GLN A 81 1.42 12.29 -12.64
N VAL A 82 2.29 11.27 -12.57
CA VAL A 82 1.99 9.88 -12.96
C VAL A 82 1.66 9.05 -11.73
N THR A 83 0.57 8.30 -11.80
CA THR A 83 0.20 7.27 -10.82
C THR A 83 0.66 5.89 -11.30
N THR A 84 1.21 5.08 -10.39
CA THR A 84 1.67 3.71 -10.64
C THR A 84 0.95 2.75 -9.69
N LEU A 85 0.46 1.62 -10.19
CA LEU A 85 -0.10 0.54 -9.36
C LEU A 85 1.05 -0.18 -8.61
N VAL A 86 0.98 -0.19 -7.29
CA VAL A 86 1.96 -0.84 -6.42
C VAL A 86 1.52 -2.27 -6.11
N SER A 87 0.25 -2.46 -5.73
CA SER A 87 -0.35 -3.74 -5.36
C SER A 87 -0.59 -4.62 -6.60
N SER A 88 0.50 -5.14 -7.16
CA SER A 88 0.49 -6.00 -8.34
C SER A 88 1.57 -7.08 -8.29
N THR A 89 1.36 -8.16 -9.03
CA THR A 89 2.39 -9.20 -9.26
C THR A 89 3.58 -8.64 -10.03
N ALA A 90 4.65 -9.42 -10.17
CA ALA A 90 5.82 -9.02 -10.97
C ALA A 90 5.47 -8.72 -12.44
N GLU A 91 4.45 -9.37 -12.97
CA GLU A 91 3.93 -9.20 -14.33
C GLU A 91 2.92 -8.06 -14.46
N GLY A 92 2.63 -7.34 -13.37
CA GLY A 92 1.70 -6.22 -13.36
C GLY A 92 0.22 -6.62 -13.27
N VAL A 93 -0.08 -7.86 -12.87
CA VAL A 93 -1.46 -8.29 -12.59
C VAL A 93 -1.88 -7.70 -11.23
N GLU A 94 -3.05 -7.07 -11.17
CA GLU A 94 -3.53 -6.46 -9.92
C GLU A 94 -3.72 -7.48 -8.78
N ALA A 95 -3.57 -7.00 -7.54
CA ALA A 95 -3.90 -7.77 -6.35
C ALA A 95 -5.38 -8.19 -6.37
N ASN A 96 -5.65 -9.47 -6.11
CA ASN A 96 -6.99 -10.06 -6.22
C ASN A 96 -7.90 -9.83 -5.00
N SER A 97 -7.46 -9.01 -4.04
CA SER A 97 -8.19 -8.77 -2.81
C SER A 97 -8.37 -7.28 -2.54
N ILE A 98 -9.42 -7.01 -1.78
CA ILE A 98 -9.94 -5.69 -1.41
C ILE A 98 -9.32 -5.41 -0.04
N ASP A 99 -8.35 -4.51 0.02
CA ASP A 99 -7.55 -4.33 1.22
C ASP A 99 -8.39 -4.05 2.49
N THR A 100 -7.97 -4.67 3.60
CA THR A 100 -8.63 -4.63 4.90
C THR A 100 -8.25 -3.38 5.68
N GLY A 101 -8.85 -2.26 5.28
CA GLY A 101 -9.32 -1.31 6.26
C GLY A 101 -8.80 0.11 6.11
N PHE A 102 -9.76 1.02 6.18
CA PHE A 102 -9.64 2.40 6.62
C PHE A 102 -9.11 2.50 8.09
N GLY A 103 -8.03 1.80 8.41
CA GLY A 103 -7.31 1.89 9.67
C GLY A 103 -6.18 2.91 9.57
N ASN A 104 -5.77 3.47 10.71
CA ASN A 104 -4.68 4.47 10.82
C ASN A 104 -3.29 3.86 10.59
N TYR A 105 -3.16 3.01 9.58
CA TYR A 105 -1.94 2.27 9.26
C TYR A 105 -1.26 2.92 8.06
N THR A 106 0.07 2.87 7.98
CA THR A 106 0.82 3.63 6.96
C THR A 106 1.65 2.69 6.11
N GLU A 107 1.53 2.78 4.79
CA GLU A 107 2.52 2.24 3.88
C GLU A 107 3.83 3.04 4.00
N SER A 108 4.93 2.38 3.66
CA SER A 108 6.26 2.99 3.71
C SER A 108 6.87 3.05 2.31
N ILE A 109 7.62 4.11 2.03
CA ILE A 109 8.31 4.30 0.76
C ILE A 109 9.76 4.70 0.99
N SER A 110 10.65 4.12 0.20
CA SER A 110 12.07 4.47 0.13
C SER A 110 12.30 5.95 -0.23
N PRO A 111 13.44 6.56 0.17
CA PRO A 111 13.73 7.96 -0.13
C PRO A 111 13.72 8.33 -1.61
N ASP A 112 14.11 7.40 -2.49
CA ASP A 112 14.14 7.58 -3.94
C ASP A 112 12.82 7.18 -4.63
N GLY A 113 11.85 6.68 -3.86
CA GLY A 113 10.54 6.25 -4.33
C GLY A 113 10.53 4.92 -5.10
N ARG A 114 11.63 4.17 -5.11
CA ARG A 114 11.74 2.89 -5.83
C ARG A 114 11.01 1.75 -5.14
N TYR A 115 11.25 1.58 -3.85
CA TYR A 115 10.64 0.53 -3.05
C TYR A 115 9.44 1.05 -2.26
N VAL A 116 8.36 0.29 -2.25
CA VAL A 116 7.17 0.52 -1.42
C VAL A 116 6.88 -0.71 -0.58
N ALA A 117 6.76 -0.54 0.73
CA ALA A 117 6.31 -1.56 1.65
C ALA A 117 4.84 -1.33 2.01
N PHE A 118 4.02 -2.36 1.85
CA PHE A 118 2.57 -2.32 2.07
C PHE A 118 2.12 -3.69 2.57
N TRP A 119 0.87 -3.78 3.03
CA TRP A 119 0.33 -5.04 3.53
C TRP A 119 -1.05 -5.26 2.92
N THR A 120 -1.42 -6.53 2.71
CA THR A 120 -2.70 -6.90 2.11
C THR A 120 -3.01 -8.37 2.33
N ASN A 121 -4.29 -8.74 2.27
CA ASN A 121 -4.75 -10.13 2.26
C ASN A 121 -4.85 -10.73 0.84
N ALA A 122 -4.27 -10.07 -0.17
CA ALA A 122 -4.18 -10.61 -1.52
C ALA A 122 -3.39 -11.93 -1.56
N THR A 123 -3.87 -12.87 -2.36
CA THR A 123 -3.31 -14.23 -2.42
C THR A 123 -2.55 -14.52 -3.70
N ASN A 124 -2.46 -13.56 -4.63
CA ASN A 124 -1.86 -13.73 -5.95
C ASN A 124 -0.55 -12.96 -6.15
N LEU A 125 -0.05 -12.22 -5.16
CA LEU A 125 1.07 -11.29 -5.34
C LEU A 125 2.41 -11.98 -5.61
N VAL A 126 2.72 -13.06 -4.87
CA VAL A 126 3.97 -13.79 -5.00
C VAL A 126 3.71 -15.23 -5.44
N PRO A 127 4.17 -15.66 -6.63
CA PRO A 127 3.97 -17.02 -7.11
C PRO A 127 4.51 -18.08 -6.14
N GLY A 128 3.69 -19.08 -5.84
CA GLY A 128 4.08 -20.20 -4.98
C GLY A 128 3.92 -19.96 -3.48
N VAL A 129 3.62 -18.72 -3.06
CA VAL A 129 3.31 -18.39 -1.67
C VAL A 129 1.82 -18.58 -1.42
N GLN A 130 1.47 -19.33 -0.36
CA GLN A 130 0.11 -19.81 -0.11
C GLN A 130 -0.59 -18.98 0.98
N ASN A 131 -0.93 -17.74 0.66
CA ASN A 131 -1.67 -16.86 1.57
C ASN A 131 -3.17 -17.16 1.62
N THR A 132 -3.84 -16.63 2.65
CA THR A 132 -5.29 -16.74 2.81
C THR A 132 -5.93 -15.36 2.79
N ILE A 133 -7.17 -15.26 2.33
CA ILE A 133 -7.92 -14.00 2.32
C ILE A 133 -8.25 -13.46 3.73
N TYR A 134 -7.96 -14.23 4.78
CA TYR A 134 -8.25 -13.89 6.17
C TYR A 134 -7.03 -13.38 6.94
N ALA A 135 -5.84 -13.44 6.34
CA ALA A 135 -4.60 -12.97 6.93
C ALA A 135 -3.96 -11.95 6.00
N ALA A 136 -3.68 -10.76 6.51
CA ALA A 136 -2.98 -9.74 5.76
C ALA A 136 -1.48 -9.86 6.00
N GLU A 137 -0.70 -9.86 4.92
CA GLU A 137 0.74 -10.10 4.94
C GLU A 137 1.50 -8.87 4.48
N ALA A 138 2.77 -8.74 4.89
CA ALA A 138 3.61 -7.61 4.55
C ALA A 138 4.42 -7.91 3.28
N TYR A 139 4.40 -6.97 2.34
CA TYR A 139 5.07 -7.06 1.05
C TYR A 139 5.96 -5.87 0.79
N VAL A 140 6.96 -6.06 -0.08
CA VAL A 140 7.72 -4.97 -0.70
C VAL A 140 7.70 -5.10 -2.21
N LYS A 141 7.37 -4.00 -2.89
CA LYS A 141 7.39 -3.86 -4.34
C LYS A 141 8.59 -3.00 -4.77
N ASP A 142 9.42 -3.52 -5.66
CA ASP A 142 10.38 -2.73 -6.43
C ASP A 142 9.71 -2.19 -7.69
N LEU A 143 9.48 -0.88 -7.74
CA LEU A 143 8.79 -0.23 -8.86
C LEU A 143 9.70 0.01 -10.08
N GLN A 144 10.99 -0.30 -9.98
CA GLN A 144 11.91 -0.27 -11.12
C GLN A 144 11.93 -1.62 -11.86
N THR A 145 11.95 -2.74 -11.13
CA THR A 145 12.00 -4.09 -11.73
C THR A 145 10.62 -4.73 -11.86
N GLY A 146 9.64 -4.27 -11.08
CA GLY A 146 8.34 -4.91 -10.90
C GLY A 146 8.36 -6.02 -9.84
N GLU A 147 9.53 -6.42 -9.34
CA GLU A 147 9.64 -7.51 -8.37
C GLU A 147 8.83 -7.24 -7.11
N ILE A 148 8.18 -8.28 -6.59
CA ILE A 148 7.43 -8.23 -5.35
C ILE A 148 7.80 -9.43 -4.47
N VAL A 149 8.03 -9.15 -3.20
CA VAL A 149 8.41 -10.14 -2.20
C VAL A 149 7.51 -10.02 -0.98
N GLU A 150 7.18 -11.15 -0.36
CA GLU A 150 6.58 -11.18 0.97
C GLU A 150 7.70 -11.17 2.01
N VAL A 151 7.67 -10.18 2.91
CA VAL A 151 8.69 -10.00 3.94
C VAL A 151 8.28 -10.62 5.28
N SER A 152 7.02 -11.06 5.40
CA SER A 152 6.48 -11.77 6.56
C SER A 152 6.56 -13.30 6.46
N LEU A 153 7.49 -13.83 5.67
CA LEU A 153 7.72 -15.27 5.61
C LEU A 153 8.41 -15.80 6.87
N ALA A 154 7.95 -16.96 7.34
CA ALA A 154 8.65 -17.76 8.32
C ALA A 154 9.99 -18.30 7.75
N PRO A 155 10.94 -18.71 8.61
CA PRO A 155 12.25 -19.20 8.16
C PRO A 155 12.24 -20.40 7.20
N ASP A 156 11.12 -21.15 7.15
CA ASP A 156 10.91 -22.27 6.23
C ASP A 156 10.26 -21.86 4.90
N GLY A 157 10.02 -20.56 4.68
CA GLY A 157 9.39 -20.00 3.49
C GLY A 157 7.86 -20.08 3.49
N THR A 158 7.23 -20.50 4.60
CA THR A 158 5.78 -20.43 4.74
C THR A 158 5.32 -19.03 5.16
N PRO A 159 4.12 -18.58 4.77
CA PRO A 159 3.56 -17.33 5.27
C PRO A 159 3.42 -17.28 6.78
N ALA A 160 3.33 -16.06 7.33
CA ALA A 160 2.92 -15.88 8.71
C ALA A 160 1.55 -16.55 8.95
N ASN A 161 1.36 -17.19 10.11
CA ASN A 161 0.10 -17.84 10.44
C ASN A 161 -0.91 -16.92 11.15
N ALA A 162 -0.66 -15.61 11.10
CA ALA A 162 -1.53 -14.52 11.54
C ALA A 162 -1.06 -13.23 10.86
N ASN A 163 -1.87 -12.17 10.90
CA ASN A 163 -1.57 -10.91 10.20
C ASN A 163 -0.16 -10.39 10.48
N ALA A 164 0.50 -9.89 9.45
CA ALA A 164 1.71 -9.09 9.49
C ALA A 164 1.38 -7.69 8.93
N GLU A 165 1.33 -6.71 9.83
CA GLU A 165 0.76 -5.39 9.58
C GLU A 165 1.81 -4.28 9.73
N GLN A 166 1.44 -3.08 9.28
CA GLN A 166 2.21 -1.84 9.46
C GLN A 166 3.70 -1.91 9.03
N PRO A 167 4.01 -2.34 7.79
CA PRO A 167 5.39 -2.43 7.36
C PRO A 167 6.05 -1.05 7.26
N MET A 168 7.21 -0.91 7.90
CA MET A 168 8.00 0.30 7.97
C MET A 168 9.41 0.05 7.43
N MET A 169 9.81 0.82 6.43
CA MET A 169 11.12 0.70 5.80
C MET A 169 12.16 1.60 6.48
N SER A 170 13.37 1.09 6.67
CA SER A 170 14.50 1.89 7.11
C SER A 170 14.92 2.90 6.03
N SER A 171 15.48 4.04 6.44
CA SER A 171 15.89 5.10 5.50
C SER A 171 17.01 4.68 4.53
N ASP A 172 17.80 3.68 4.91
CA ASP A 172 18.82 3.05 4.06
C ASP A 172 18.27 1.89 3.22
N THR A 173 16.97 1.61 3.29
CA THR A 173 16.27 0.54 2.55
C THR A 173 16.84 -0.87 2.76
N HIS A 174 17.48 -1.14 3.90
CA HIS A 174 18.01 -2.48 4.23
C HIS A 174 17.06 -3.31 5.09
N TYR A 175 16.15 -2.67 5.83
CA TYR A 175 15.31 -3.34 6.80
C TYR A 175 13.84 -2.95 6.65
N ILE A 176 12.97 -3.93 6.83
CA ILE A 176 11.53 -3.74 7.02
C ILE A 176 11.15 -4.20 8.41
N LEU A 177 10.47 -3.33 9.14
CA LEU A 177 9.86 -3.64 10.42
C LEU A 177 8.37 -3.86 10.21
N PHE A 178 7.79 -4.88 10.84
CA PHE A 178 6.35 -5.12 10.83
C PHE A 178 5.92 -5.74 12.15
N ASP A 179 4.64 -5.65 12.48
CA ASP A 179 4.11 -6.28 13.68
C ASP A 179 3.20 -7.46 13.34
N SER A 180 3.25 -8.51 14.17
CA SER A 180 2.47 -9.71 13.94
C SER A 180 2.18 -10.49 15.21
N GLN A 181 1.05 -11.20 15.22
CA GLN A 181 0.71 -12.20 16.24
C GLN A 181 1.15 -13.62 15.85
N ALA A 182 1.82 -13.77 14.71
CA ALA A 182 2.14 -15.08 14.15
C ALA A 182 3.13 -15.85 15.05
N THR A 183 2.84 -17.13 15.24
CA THR A 183 3.63 -18.02 16.10
C THR A 183 4.75 -18.73 15.35
N ASN A 184 4.75 -18.67 14.02
CA ASN A 184 5.72 -19.37 13.15
C ASN A 184 6.86 -18.48 12.63
N LEU A 185 6.87 -17.18 12.91
CA LEU A 185 7.93 -16.26 12.45
C LEU A 185 9.26 -16.45 13.18
N VAL A 186 9.24 -17.00 14.39
CA VAL A 186 10.46 -17.33 15.17
C VAL A 186 10.37 -18.78 15.64
N ALA A 187 11.43 -19.55 15.38
CA ALA A 187 11.51 -20.95 15.79
C ALA A 187 11.36 -21.08 17.33
N GLY A 188 10.37 -21.86 17.77
CA GLY A 188 10.06 -22.03 19.20
C GLY A 188 9.42 -20.81 19.86
N GLY A 189 9.00 -19.81 19.07
CA GLY A 189 8.32 -18.63 19.55
C GLY A 189 6.92 -18.94 20.10
N ASN A 190 6.55 -18.27 21.18
CA ASN A 190 5.17 -18.14 21.61
C ASN A 190 4.89 -16.65 21.84
N PRO A 191 4.33 -15.95 20.85
CA PRO A 191 4.06 -14.52 20.96
C PRO A 191 3.01 -14.18 22.01
N GLY A 192 2.31 -15.18 22.56
CA GLY A 192 1.19 -14.97 23.45
C GLY A 192 0.01 -14.37 22.68
N LYS A 193 -0.70 -13.41 23.30
CA LYS A 193 -1.87 -12.73 22.71
C LYS A 193 -1.55 -11.33 22.18
N TYR A 194 -0.26 -10.97 22.10
CA TYR A 194 0.18 -9.61 21.77
C TYR A 194 0.93 -9.61 20.44
N HIS A 195 0.81 -8.50 19.70
CA HIS A 195 1.65 -8.26 18.54
C HIS A 195 3.11 -8.17 18.98
N GLN A 196 3.98 -8.88 18.26
CA GLN A 196 5.42 -8.74 18.34
C GLN A 196 5.93 -7.94 17.17
N VAL A 197 7.09 -7.29 17.35
CA VAL A 197 7.76 -6.54 16.31
C VAL A 197 8.85 -7.40 15.69
N TYR A 198 8.83 -7.52 14.37
CA TYR A 198 9.77 -8.29 13.58
C TYR A 198 10.58 -7.36 12.68
N LEU A 199 11.82 -7.76 12.40
CA LEU A 199 12.73 -7.06 11.49
C LEU A 199 13.16 -8.04 10.40
N ALA A 200 12.72 -7.79 9.16
CA ALA A 200 13.15 -8.50 7.98
C ALA A 200 14.23 -7.70 7.25
N THR A 201 15.17 -8.40 6.60
CA THR A 201 16.12 -7.79 5.68
C THR A 201 15.50 -7.73 4.29
N MET A 202 15.70 -6.60 3.61
CA MET A 202 15.39 -6.48 2.20
C MET A 202 16.26 -7.45 1.37
N PRO A 203 15.71 -8.12 0.34
CA PRO A 203 16.47 -8.98 -0.55
C PRO A 203 17.47 -8.22 -1.44
#